data_AF-A0A964DSF3-F1
#
_entry.id   AF-A0A964DSF3-F1
#
_cell.length_a   1.000
_cell.length_b   1.000
_cell.length_c   1.000
_cell.angle_alpha   90.00
_cell.angle_beta   90.00
_cell.angle_gamma   90.00
#
_symmetry.space_group_name_H-M   'P 1'
#
loop_
_entity.id
_entity.type
_entity.pdbx_description
1 polymer ?
#
loop_
_entity_poly.entity_id
_entity_poly.type
_entity_poly.pdbx_seq_one_letter_code
_entity_poly.pdbx_strand_id
1 'polypeptide(L)'
;SLRSRLAGARISLPRERFRPHVTLLRLKPGDADEATLARALGRHADFRAGPVPVTGMSLFRSTLGPKGARHEEMARYPFDPIDGRDNF
;
A
#
# COMPACT_ATOMS: atom_id res chain seq x y z
N SER A 1 17.83 5.92 5.82
CA SER A 1 16.61 5.26 5.29
C SER A 1 15.39 5.63 6.13
N LEU A 2 14.15 5.49 5.63
CA LEU A 2 12.93 5.74 6.41
C LEU A 2 12.88 4.94 7.72
N ARG A 3 13.27 3.66 7.67
CA ARG A 3 13.35 2.79 8.86
C ARG A 3 14.26 3.34 9.96
N SER A 4 15.45 3.84 9.60
CA SER A 4 16.39 4.43 10.57
C SER A 4 15.83 5.69 11.23
N ARG A 5 15.11 6.54 10.48
CA ARG A 5 14.46 7.74 11.01
C ARG A 5 13.31 7.40 11.98
N LEU A 6 12.51 6.40 11.65
CA LEU A 6 11.44 5.91 12.54
C LEU A 6 12.00 5.29 13.83
N ALA A 7 13.11 4.55 13.75
CA ALA A 7 13.78 4.03 14.94
C ALA A 7 14.25 5.15 15.88
N GLY A 8 14.81 6.24 15.34
CA GLY A 8 15.17 7.43 16.13
C GLY A 8 13.97 8.09 16.81
N ALA A 9 12.79 8.00 16.20
CA ALA A 9 11.52 8.44 16.78
C ALA A 9 10.84 7.39 17.69
N ARG A 10 11.54 6.30 18.03
CA ARG A 10 11.03 5.18 18.85
C ARG A 10 9.81 4.46 18.24
N ILE A 11 9.71 4.47 16.91
CA ILE A 11 8.70 3.72 16.16
C ILE A 11 9.35 2.47 15.57
N SER A 12 8.96 1.30 16.09
CA SER A 12 9.45 0.01 15.64
C SER A 12 8.62 -0.53 14.48
N LEU A 13 9.27 -0.78 13.34
CA LEU A 13 8.66 -1.49 12.20
C LEU A 13 9.02 -2.98 12.22
N PRO A 14 8.12 -3.86 11.72
CA PRO A 14 8.43 -5.27 11.52
C PRO A 14 9.70 -5.47 10.66
N ARG A 15 10.51 -6.47 11.01
CA ARG A 15 11.74 -6.84 10.29
C ARG A 15 11.45 -7.74 9.09
N GLU A 16 10.66 -7.22 8.16
CA GLU A 16 10.30 -7.92 6.92
C GLU A 16 10.75 -7.14 5.68
N ARG A 17 11.01 -7.86 4.58
CA ARG A 17 11.28 -7.22 3.29
C ARG A 17 10.01 -6.51 2.82
N PHE A 18 10.15 -5.23 2.50
CA PHE A 18 9.06 -4.47 1.90
C PHE A 18 8.82 -4.97 0.47
N ARG A 19 7.58 -5.38 0.18
CA ARG A 19 7.10 -5.76 -1.15
C ARG A 19 5.99 -4.79 -1.56
N PRO A 20 6.28 -3.79 -2.40
CA PRO A 20 5.28 -2.79 -2.79
C PRO A 20 4.14 -3.47 -3.56
N HIS A 21 2.93 -3.35 -3.03
CA HIS A 21 1.71 -3.87 -3.66
C HIS A 21 0.53 -2.99 -3.27
N VAL A 22 -0.51 -3.01 -4.10
CA VAL A 22 -1.80 -2.37 -3.77
C VAL A 22 -2.78 -3.48 -3.42
N THR A 23 -3.29 -3.48 -2.19
CA THR A 23 -4.35 -4.40 -1.79
C THR A 23 -5.65 -3.99 -2.49
N LEU A 24 -6.18 -4.85 -3.36
CA LEU A 24 -7.46 -4.61 -4.03
C LEU A 24 -8.65 -5.12 -3.21
N LEU A 25 -8.47 -6.26 -2.55
CA LEU A 25 -9.51 -6.96 -1.81
C LEU A 25 -8.88 -7.62 -0.58
N ARG A 26 -9.65 -7.70 0.51
CA ARG A 26 -9.29 -8.45 1.71
C ARG A 26 -10.41 -9.43 2.01
N LEU A 27 -10.15 -10.71 1.78
CA LEU A 27 -11.10 -11.80 1.98
C LEU A 27 -10.88 -12.44 3.35
N LYS A 28 -11.97 -12.83 3.99
CA LYS A 28 -12.02 -13.67 5.19
C LYS A 28 -12.31 -15.11 4.80
N PRO A 29 -11.98 -16.08 5.67
CA PRO A 29 -12.41 -17.46 5.48
C PRO A 29 -13.93 -17.52 5.24
N GLY A 30 -14.33 -18.12 4.12
CA GLY A 30 -15.74 -18.25 3.72
C GLY A 30 -16.29 -17.14 2.81
N ASP A 31 -15.54 -16.06 2.53
CA ASP A 31 -16.02 -14.98 1.66
C ASP A 31 -16.19 -15.41 0.18
N ALA A 32 -15.42 -16.41 -0.26
CA ALA A 32 -15.52 -16.99 -1.60
C ALA A 32 -14.94 -18.42 -1.62
N ASP A 33 -15.49 -19.26 -2.49
CA ASP A 33 -14.88 -20.55 -2.82
C ASP A 33 -13.76 -20.41 -3.87
N GLU A 34 -12.94 -21.45 -3.97
CA GLU A 34 -11.77 -21.47 -4.87
C GLU A 34 -12.18 -21.29 -6.33
N ALA A 35 -13.26 -21.93 -6.77
CA ALA A 35 -13.75 -21.85 -8.15
C ALA A 35 -14.19 -20.42 -8.54
N THR A 36 -14.82 -19.71 -7.62
CA THR A 36 -15.23 -18.31 -7.79
C THR A 36 -14.03 -17.39 -7.85
N LEU A 37 -13.04 -17.60 -6.98
CA LEU A 37 -11.79 -16.82 -7.02
C LEU A 37 -11.00 -17.06 -8.30
N ALA A 38 -10.83 -18.32 -8.71
CA ALA A 38 -10.13 -18.67 -9.95
C ALA A 38 -10.79 -18.01 -11.17
N ARG A 39 -12.11 -18.07 -11.27
CA ARG A 39 -12.88 -17.41 -12.34
C ARG A 39 -12.71 -15.90 -12.33
N ALA A 40 -12.80 -15.27 -11.15
CA ALA A 40 -12.64 -13.82 -11.01
C ALA A 40 -11.23 -13.36 -11.40
N LEU A 41 -10.20 -14.06 -10.92
CA LEU A 41 -8.80 -13.78 -11.27
C LEU A 41 -8.53 -13.99 -12.76
N GLY A 42 -9.06 -15.07 -13.35
CA GLY A 42 -8.94 -15.36 -14.78
C GLY A 42 -9.52 -14.25 -15.66
N ARG A 43 -10.68 -13.68 -15.28
CA ARG A 43 -11.28 -12.53 -15.98
C ARG A 43 -10.42 -11.26 -15.98
N HIS A 44 -9.46 -11.17 -15.07
CA HIS A 44 -8.62 -9.99 -14.88
C HIS A 44 -7.12 -10.29 -15.04
N ALA A 45 -6.76 -11.44 -15.64
CA ALA A 45 -5.36 -11.87 -15.78
C ALA A 45 -4.48 -10.85 -16.53
N ASP A 46 -5.05 -10.18 -17.53
CA ASP A 46 -4.37 -9.18 -18.34
C ASP A 46 -4.47 -7.75 -17.80
N PHE A 47 -5.01 -7.57 -16.60
CA PHE A 47 -5.12 -6.24 -15.99
C PHE A 47 -3.75 -5.58 -15.84
N ARG A 48 -3.65 -4.34 -16.32
CA ARG A 48 -2.49 -3.47 -16.15
C ARG A 48 -2.99 -2.09 -15.70
N ALA A 49 -2.63 -1.68 -14.49
CA ALA A 49 -3.01 -0.37 -13.95
C ALA A 49 -2.26 0.80 -14.63
N GLY A 50 -1.21 0.50 -15.40
CA GLY A 50 -0.28 1.49 -15.93
C GLY A 50 0.63 2.11 -14.85
N PRO A 51 1.55 2.99 -15.24
CA PRO A 51 2.38 3.74 -14.30
C PRO A 51 1.53 4.70 -13.46
N VAL A 52 1.85 4.81 -12.17
CA VAL A 52 1.23 5.77 -11.26
C VAL A 52 2.33 6.71 -10.74
N PRO A 53 2.26 8.02 -11.03
CA PRO A 53 3.25 8.96 -10.53
C PRO A 53 3.15 9.07 -9.01
N VAL A 54 4.28 8.89 -8.33
CA VAL A 54 4.37 9.05 -6.87
C VAL A 54 4.72 10.51 -6.58
N THR A 55 3.75 11.28 -6.12
CA THR A 55 3.87 12.74 -5.90
C THR A 55 4.19 13.12 -4.46
N GLY A 56 4.31 12.13 -3.57
CA GLY A 56 4.55 12.37 -2.15
C GLY A 56 4.26 11.15 -1.28
N MET A 57 4.34 11.37 0.03
CA MET A 57 4.02 10.41 1.07
C MET A 57 3.08 11.06 2.08
N SER A 58 2.12 10.29 2.61
CA SER A 58 1.27 10.73 3.71
C SER A 58 1.45 9.84 4.94
N LEU A 59 1.37 10.44 6.12
CA LEU A 59 1.27 9.73 7.39
C LEU A 59 -0.20 9.53 7.72
N PHE A 60 -0.64 8.29 7.90
CA PHE A 60 -2.02 7.96 8.25
C PHE A 60 -2.13 7.45 9.69
N ARG A 61 -3.23 7.81 10.35
CA ARG A 61 -3.74 7.14 11.55
C ARG A 61 -4.83 6.16 11.13
N SER A 62 -4.78 4.95 11.69
CA SER A 62 -5.80 3.92 11.47
C SER A 62 -6.57 3.68 12.76
N THR A 63 -7.88 3.92 12.75
CA THR A 63 -8.78 3.57 13.85
C THR A 63 -9.55 2.31 13.47
N LEU A 64 -9.29 1.21 14.18
CA LEU A 64 -9.91 -0.09 13.90
C LEU A 64 -11.37 -0.11 14.36
N GLY A 65 -12.26 -0.62 13.52
CA GLY A 65 -13.67 -0.85 13.86
C GLY A 65 -14.22 -2.14 13.24
N PRO A 66 -15.46 -2.52 13.59
CA PRO A 66 -16.06 -3.79 13.14
C PRO A 66 -16.17 -3.92 11.61
N LYS A 67 -16.28 -2.79 10.90
CA LYS A 67 -16.40 -2.71 9.44
C LYS A 67 -15.05 -2.51 8.73
N GLY A 68 -13.93 -2.59 9.45
CA GLY A 68 -12.59 -2.30 8.93
C GLY A 68 -11.96 -1.04 9.55
N ALA A 69 -10.74 -0.73 9.12
CA ALA A 69 -10.01 0.45 9.59
C ALA A 69 -10.55 1.72 8.92
N ARG A 70 -10.76 2.77 9.70
CA ARG A 70 -10.91 4.13 9.19
C ARG A 70 -9.53 4.79 9.16
N HIS A 71 -9.16 5.35 8.02
CA HIS A 71 -7.88 6.02 7.83
C HIS A 71 -8.05 7.53 7.83
N GLU A 72 -7.23 8.22 8.60
CA GLU A 72 -7.17 9.68 8.69
C GLU A 72 -5.77 10.14 8.29
N GLU A 73 -5.67 11.09 7.36
CA GLU A 73 -4.40 11.70 6.96
C GLU A 73 -3.95 12.69 8.05
N MET A 74 -2.82 12.40 8.69
CA MET A 74 -2.25 13.21 9.76
C MET A 74 -1.27 14.27 9.24
N ALA A 75 -0.58 13.95 8.15
CA ALA A 75 0.38 14.83 7.50
C ALA A 75 0.63 14.37 6.06
N ARG A 76 0.97 15.31 5.19
CA ARG A 76 1.33 15.09 3.80
C ARG A 76 2.70 15.70 3.50
N TYR A 77 3.55 14.94 2.82
CA TYR A 77 4.91 15.30 2.45
C TYR A 77 5.04 15.19 0.92
N PRO A 78 4.90 16.30 0.17
CA PRO A 78 5.05 16.26 -1.28
C PRO A 78 6.49 15.92 -1.67
N PHE A 79 6.66 15.27 -2.81
CA PHE A 79 7.96 15.13 -3.45
C PHE A 79 8.10 16.21 -4.52
N ASP A 80 9.31 16.75 -4.66
CA ASP A 80 9.61 17.59 -5.80
C ASP A 80 9.41 16.78 -7.10
N PRO A 81 9.04 17.45 -8.20
CA PRO A 81 8.97 16.79 -9.50
C PRO A 81 10.28 16.05 -9.76
N ILE A 82 10.20 14.78 -10.14
CA ILE A 82 11.36 14.05 -10.61
C ILE A 82 11.70 14.66 -11.99
N ASP A 83 12.60 15.64 -12.01
CA ASP A 83 13.23 16.07 -13.25
C ASP A 83 13.98 14.87 -13.81
N GLY A 84 13.64 14.43 -15.01
CA GLY A 84 14.13 13.19 -15.63
C GLY A 84 15.63 13.17 -15.98
N ARG A 85 16.49 13.85 -15.23
CA ARG A 85 17.95 13.93 -15.42
C ARG A 85 18.78 13.08 -14.47
N ASP A 86 18.18 12.48 -13.45
CA ASP A 86 18.91 11.63 -12.52
C ASP A 86 18.58 10.17 -12.78
N ASN A 87 19.25 9.59 -13.76
CA ASN A 87 19.31 8.14 -13.94
C ASN A 87 20.20 7.53 -12.85
N PHE A 88 19.72 6.42 -12.28
CA PHE A 88 20.41 5.55 -11.32
C PHE A 88 21.81 5.14 -11.75
#